data_AF-A0A0V0WWK9-F1
#
_entry.id   AF-A0A0V0WWK9-F1
#
_cell.length_a   1.000
_cell.length_b   1.000
_cell.length_c   1.000
_cell.angle_alpha   90.00
_cell.angle_beta   90.00
_cell.angle_gamma   90.00
#
_symmetry.space_group_name_H-M   'P 1'
#
loop_
_entity.id
_entity.type
_entity.pdbx_description
1 polymer ?
#
loop_
_entity_poly.entity_id
_entity_poly.type
_entity_poly.pdbx_seq_one_letter_code
_entity_poly.pdbx_strand_id
1 'polypeptide(L)'
;MIFVKIVSQQMLSVSAEEKYDEFVSKGIDFLAMVCGKPQYKLLFENGELLSQISECIILPNLELRACDVDNFENAPNDYVLFDLEGSVAESRRRSACNFVSAVCKLFSDTVEPMFTLHLRNLL
;
A
#
# COMPACT_ATOMS: atom_id res chain seq x y z
N MET A 1 1.31 16.04 11.17
CA MET A 1 0.05 16.00 10.39
C MET A 1 0.20 16.56 8.97
N ILE A 2 0.76 17.76 8.78
CA ILE A 2 0.94 18.36 7.43
C ILE A 2 1.73 17.44 6.49
N PHE A 3 2.83 16.85 6.96
CA PHE A 3 3.68 15.99 6.14
C PHE A 3 2.97 14.72 5.62
N VAL A 4 2.13 14.07 6.44
CA VAL A 4 1.33 12.89 6.01
C VAL A 4 0.38 13.26 4.87
N LYS A 5 -0.27 14.43 4.98
CA LYS A 5 -1.16 14.94 3.92
C LYS A 5 -0.40 15.25 2.63
N ILE A 6 0.76 15.90 2.73
CA ILE A 6 1.59 16.24 1.56
C ILE A 6 2.07 14.97 0.85
N VAL A 7 2.63 14.00 1.58
CA VAL A 7 3.11 12.74 1.00
C VAL A 7 1.96 12.01 0.30
N SER A 8 0.80 11.89 0.96
CA SER A 8 -0.39 11.25 0.38
C SER A 8 -0.84 11.96 -0.90
N GLN A 9 -0.91 13.29 -0.91
CA GLN A 9 -1.29 14.07 -2.09
C GLN A 9 -0.30 13.94 -3.24
N GLN A 10 1.01 13.92 -2.95
CA GLN A 10 2.02 13.74 -3.99
C GLN A 10 1.95 12.35 -4.62
N MET A 11 1.72 11.31 -3.81
CA MET A 11 1.52 9.94 -4.32
C MET A 11 0.30 9.83 -5.24
N LEU A 12 -0.77 10.58 -4.97
CA LEU A 12 -1.95 10.62 -5.83
C LEU A 12 -1.72 11.40 -7.15
N SER A 13 -0.67 12.22 -7.22
CA SER A 13 -0.36 13.06 -8.40
C SER A 13 0.61 12.42 -9.39
N VAL A 14 1.29 11.33 -9.00
CA VAL A 14 2.27 10.62 -9.85
C VAL A 14 1.59 9.53 -10.68
N SER A 15 2.11 9.29 -11.88
CA SER A 15 1.57 8.24 -12.77
C SER A 15 1.94 6.84 -12.28
N ALA A 16 1.31 5.82 -12.86
CA ALA A 16 1.58 4.41 -12.57
C ALA A 16 2.85 3.85 -13.24
N GLU A 17 3.65 4.71 -13.89
CA GLU A 17 4.90 4.31 -14.57
C GLU A 17 5.94 3.80 -13.57
N GLU A 18 6.71 2.78 -13.99
CA GLU A 18 7.72 2.09 -13.16
C GLU A 18 8.78 3.03 -12.58
N LYS A 19 9.13 4.11 -13.30
CA LYS A 19 10.10 5.11 -12.82
C LYS A 19 9.69 5.82 -11.52
N TYR A 20 8.40 5.78 -11.16
CA TYR A 20 7.87 6.35 -9.92
C TYR A 20 7.62 5.31 -8.84
N ASP A 21 7.86 4.02 -9.10
CA ASP A 21 7.55 2.94 -8.16
C ASP A 21 8.30 3.11 -6.86
N GLU A 22 9.59 3.42 -6.90
CA GLU A 22 10.39 3.62 -5.69
C GLU A 22 9.81 4.74 -4.80
N PHE A 23 9.43 5.87 -5.39
CA PHE A 23 8.83 6.99 -4.65
C PHE A 23 7.51 6.58 -3.99
N VAL A 24 6.63 5.91 -4.74
CA VAL A 24 5.33 5.49 -4.22
C VAL A 24 5.50 4.43 -3.15
N SER A 25 6.34 3.42 -3.37
CA SER A 25 6.65 2.37 -2.39
C SER A 25 7.16 2.97 -1.08
N LYS A 26 8.17 3.85 -1.13
CA LYS A 26 8.68 4.53 0.08
C LYS A 26 7.65 5.43 0.75
N GLY A 27 6.74 6.04 -0.02
CA GLY A 27 5.59 6.78 0.50
C GLY A 27 4.63 5.87 1.28
N ILE A 28 4.28 4.70 0.73
CA ILE A 28 3.43 3.72 1.42
C ILE A 28 4.11 3.20 2.69
N ASP A 29 5.40 2.85 2.63
CA ASP A 29 6.17 2.38 3.79
C ASP A 29 6.22 3.45 4.89
N PHE A 30 6.38 4.72 4.50
CA PHE A 30 6.30 5.84 5.43
C PHE A 30 4.93 5.92 6.12
N LEU A 31 3.83 5.79 5.37
CA LEU A 31 2.49 5.76 5.94
C LEU A 31 2.31 4.58 6.91
N ALA A 32 2.79 3.38 6.55
CA ALA A 32 2.74 2.20 7.40
C ALA A 32 3.51 2.42 8.72
N MET A 33 4.71 2.99 8.63
CA MET A 33 5.52 3.33 9.80
C MET A 33 4.81 4.34 10.70
N VAL A 34 4.21 5.39 10.13
CA VAL A 34 3.49 6.42 10.89
C VAL A 34 2.28 5.83 11.61
N CYS A 35 1.52 4.93 10.96
CA CYS A 35 0.40 4.22 11.58
C CYS A 35 0.82 3.43 12.83
N GLY A 36 2.03 2.87 12.82
CA GLY A 36 2.59 2.10 13.94
C GLY A 36 3.13 2.91 15.12
N LYS A 37 3.25 4.25 15.02
CA LYS A 37 3.81 5.06 16.12
C LYS A 37 2.71 5.55 17.07
N PRO A 38 2.81 5.27 18.38
CA PRO A 38 1.80 5.70 19.36
C PRO A 38 1.50 7.20 19.35
N GLN A 39 2.54 8.02 19.14
CA GLN A 39 2.44 9.49 19.06
C GLN A 39 1.54 10.00 17.91
N TYR A 40 1.25 9.18 16.91
CA TYR A 40 0.38 9.52 15.78
C TYR A 40 -0.95 8.75 15.83
N LYS A 41 -1.25 7.99 16.88
CA LYS A 41 -2.47 7.17 16.98
C LYS A 41 -3.75 8.01 16.83
N LEU A 42 -3.80 9.18 17.47
CA LEU A 42 -4.91 10.16 17.38
C LEU A 42 -5.21 10.59 15.93
N LEU A 43 -4.24 10.52 15.02
CA LEU A 43 -4.43 10.88 13.61
C LEU A 43 -5.31 9.87 12.86
N PHE A 44 -5.33 8.62 13.31
CA PHE A 44 -6.04 7.51 12.66
C PHE A 44 -7.25 7.03 13.47
N GLU A 45 -7.47 7.59 14.66
CA GLU A 45 -8.50 7.15 15.60
C GLU A 45 -9.92 7.37 15.07
N ASN A 46 -10.15 8.43 14.28
CA ASN A 46 -11.44 8.67 13.63
C ASN A 46 -11.69 7.78 12.39
N GLY A 47 -10.70 7.00 11.96
CA GLY A 47 -10.77 6.10 10.82
C GLY A 47 -10.91 6.75 9.44
N GLU A 48 -11.25 8.04 9.34
CA GLU A 48 -11.51 8.74 8.09
C GLU A 48 -10.25 8.82 7.21
N LEU A 49 -9.13 9.26 7.80
CA LEU A 49 -7.86 9.33 7.08
C LEU A 49 -7.37 7.94 6.66
N LEU A 50 -7.57 6.95 7.53
CA LEU A 50 -7.16 5.57 7.27
C LEU A 50 -7.98 4.95 6.14
N SER A 51 -9.27 5.25 6.08
CA SER A 51 -10.17 4.84 5.00
C SER A 51 -9.75 5.50 3.69
N GLN A 52 -9.50 6.82 3.69
CA GLN A 52 -9.06 7.55 2.50
C GLN A 52 -7.72 7.04 1.96
N ILE A 53 -6.73 6.81 2.83
CA ILE A 53 -5.44 6.23 2.42
C ILE A 53 -5.66 4.84 1.83
N SER A 54 -6.45 4.01 2.51
CA SER A 54 -6.71 2.65 2.07
C SER A 54 -7.41 2.62 0.69
N GLU A 55 -8.42 3.46 0.46
CA GLU A 55 -9.16 3.53 -0.81
C GLU A 55 -8.36 4.14 -1.95
N CYS A 56 -7.75 5.31 -1.73
CA CYS A 56 -7.16 6.08 -2.82
C CYS A 56 -5.73 5.66 -3.13
N ILE A 57 -5.01 5.07 -2.18
CA ILE A 57 -3.59 4.75 -2.32
C ILE A 57 -3.36 3.24 -2.26
N ILE A 58 -3.86 2.57 -1.22
CA ILE A 58 -3.46 1.18 -0.99
C ILE A 58 -4.13 0.23 -1.97
N LEU A 59 -5.45 0.30 -2.12
CA LEU A 59 -6.20 -0.61 -3.01
C LEU A 59 -5.70 -0.56 -4.47
N PRO A 60 -5.49 0.61 -5.11
CA PRO A 60 -4.95 0.66 -6.48
C PRO A 60 -3.55 0.07 -6.62
N ASN A 61 -2.76 0.08 -5.54
CA ASN A 61 -1.40 -0.46 -5.55
C ASN A 61 -1.33 -1.94 -5.13
N LEU A 62 -2.45 -2.58 -4.78
CA LEU A 62 -2.52 -4.04 -4.54
C LEU A 62 -2.72 -4.84 -5.84
N GLU A 63 -3.26 -4.22 -6.88
CA GLU A 63 -3.52 -4.86 -8.16
C GLU A 63 -2.24 -5.36 -8.83
N LEU A 64 -2.31 -6.51 -9.50
CA LEU A 64 -1.24 -6.99 -10.37
C LEU A 64 -1.22 -6.12 -11.63
N ARG A 65 -0.10 -5.44 -11.91
CA ARG A 65 0.05 -4.65 -13.13
C ARG A 65 0.52 -5.52 -14.28
N ALA A 66 0.41 -5.01 -15.50
CA ALA A 66 0.88 -5.70 -16.70
C ALA A 66 2.36 -6.12 -16.58
N CYS A 67 3.24 -5.26 -16.04
CA CYS A 67 4.65 -5.61 -15.83
C CYS A 67 4.86 -6.73 -14.80
N ASP A 68 3.99 -6.82 -13.79
CA ASP A 68 4.04 -7.91 -12.79
C ASP A 68 3.63 -9.24 -13.44
N VAL A 69 2.61 -9.22 -14.32
CA VAL A 69 2.16 -10.37 -15.11
C VAL A 69 3.24 -10.80 -16.10
N ASP A 70 3.83 -9.85 -16.84
CA ASP A 70 4.92 -10.13 -17.78
C ASP A 70 6.12 -10.77 -17.08
N ASN A 71 6.49 -10.28 -15.90
CA ASN A 71 7.55 -10.88 -15.09
C ASN A 71 7.20 -12.30 -14.63
N PHE A 72 5.94 -12.53 -14.23
CA PHE A 72 5.47 -13.86 -13.86
C PHE A 72 5.50 -14.84 -15.05
N GLU A 73 5.11 -14.40 -16.24
CA GLU A 73 5.09 -15.24 -17.44
C GLU A 73 6.49 -15.52 -17.99
N ASN A 74 7.38 -14.52 -18.00
CA ASN A 74 8.71 -14.63 -18.63
C ASN A 74 9.80 -15.11 -17.65
N ALA A 75 9.66 -14.85 -16.35
CA ALA A 75 10.64 -15.18 -15.32
C ALA A 75 9.97 -15.64 -14.00
N PRO A 76 9.19 -16.75 -14.02
CA PRO A 76 8.37 -17.17 -12.88
C PRO A 76 9.18 -17.50 -11.62
N ASN A 77 10.38 -18.08 -11.77
CA ASN A 77 11.25 -18.38 -10.64
C ASN A 77 11.74 -17.11 -9.94
N ASP A 78 12.14 -16.10 -10.72
CA ASP A 78 12.59 -14.81 -10.19
C ASP A 78 11.42 -14.07 -9.56
N TYR A 79 10.23 -14.11 -10.17
CA TYR A 79 9.01 -13.55 -9.58
C TYR A 79 8.72 -14.15 -8.20
N VAL A 80 8.76 -15.48 -8.05
CA VAL A 80 8.52 -16.15 -6.76
C VAL A 80 9.64 -15.84 -5.76
N LEU A 81 10.90 -15.81 -6.19
CA LEU A 81 12.04 -15.51 -5.32
C LEU A 81 11.99 -14.06 -4.81
N PHE A 82 11.67 -13.10 -5.69
CA PHE A 82 11.42 -11.71 -5.31
C PHE A 82 10.21 -11.57 -4.38
N ASP A 83 9.23 -12.47 -4.49
CA ASP A 83 8.09 -12.46 -3.60
C ASP A 83 8.44 -12.91 -2.17
N LEU A 84 9.32 -13.92 -2.06
CA LEU A 84 9.70 -14.56 -0.80
C LEU A 84 10.85 -13.85 -0.09
N GLU A 85 11.91 -13.51 -0.80
CA GLU A 85 13.14 -12.93 -0.22
C GLU A 85 13.06 -11.40 -0.11
N GLY A 86 12.13 -10.79 -0.84
CA GLY A 86 12.08 -9.35 -1.03
C GLY A 86 13.03 -8.92 -2.16
N SER A 87 12.51 -8.13 -3.09
CA SER A 87 13.27 -7.56 -4.19
C SER A 87 14.21 -6.45 -3.71
N VAL A 88 15.35 -6.28 -4.40
CA VAL A 88 16.20 -5.07 -4.27
C VAL A 88 15.47 -3.83 -4.80
N ALA A 89 14.55 -4.01 -5.75
CA ALA A 89 13.65 -2.98 -6.26
C ALA A 89 12.30 -3.04 -5.52
N GLU A 90 11.97 -1.99 -4.78
CA GLU A 90 10.69 -1.87 -4.05
C GLU A 90 9.49 -1.82 -5.01
N SER A 91 8.62 -2.82 -4.97
CA SER A 91 7.38 -2.80 -5.74
C SER A 91 6.24 -2.15 -4.95
N ARG A 92 5.39 -1.37 -5.64
CA ARG A 92 4.24 -0.72 -5.01
C ARG A 92 3.33 -1.73 -4.30
N ARG A 93 3.17 -2.91 -4.92
CA ARG A 93 2.40 -4.04 -4.39
C ARG A 93 2.95 -4.55 -3.07
N ARG A 94 4.28 -4.73 -2.95
CA ARG A 94 4.89 -5.17 -1.69
C ARG A 94 4.62 -4.16 -0.57
N SER A 95 4.89 -2.88 -0.81
CA SER A 95 4.65 -1.85 0.20
C SER A 95 3.17 -1.75 0.58
N ALA A 96 2.25 -1.87 -0.39
CA ALA A 96 0.81 -1.93 -0.13
C ALA A 96 0.43 -3.14 0.73
N CYS A 97 0.92 -4.34 0.43
CA CYS A 97 0.69 -5.55 1.25
C CYS A 97 1.25 -5.40 2.67
N ASN A 98 2.42 -4.79 2.82
CA ASN A 98 3.03 -4.51 4.12
C ASN A 98 2.18 -3.51 4.92
N PHE A 99 1.66 -2.47 4.26
CA PHE A 99 0.74 -1.51 4.88
C PHE A 99 -0.54 -2.20 5.38
N VAL A 100 -1.21 -3.00 4.54
CA VAL A 100 -2.41 -3.75 4.93
C VAL A 100 -2.11 -4.63 6.15
N SER A 101 -1.00 -5.36 6.12
CA SER A 101 -0.57 -6.22 7.22
C SER A 101 -0.33 -5.45 8.52
N ALA A 102 0.24 -4.25 8.45
CA ALA A 102 0.48 -3.41 9.62
C ALA A 102 -0.83 -2.84 10.18
N VAL A 103 -1.71 -2.36 9.30
CA VAL A 103 -2.96 -1.71 9.71
C VAL A 103 -3.98 -2.72 10.24
N CYS A 104 -4.11 -3.90 9.65
CA CYS A 104 -4.98 -4.95 10.19
C CYS A 104 -4.57 -5.38 11.61
N LYS A 105 -3.27 -5.30 11.96
CA LYS A 105 -2.79 -5.60 13.32
C LYS A 105 -3.10 -4.51 14.34
N LEU A 106 -3.25 -3.26 13.91
CA LEU A 106 -3.33 -2.09 14.78
C LEU A 106 -4.74 -1.48 14.85
N PHE A 107 -5.51 -1.62 13.77
CA PHE A 107 -6.79 -0.95 13.54
C PHE A 107 -7.81 -1.89 12.85
N SER A 108 -7.79 -3.19 13.18
CA SER A 108 -8.66 -4.23 12.59
C SER A 108 -10.11 -3.77 12.46
N ASP A 109 -10.68 -3.26 13.55
CA ASP A 109 -12.09 -2.88 13.64
C ASP A 109 -12.48 -1.78 12.63
N THR A 110 -11.52 -0.93 12.28
CA THR A 110 -11.71 0.16 11.32
C THR A 110 -11.55 -0.31 9.89
N VAL A 111 -10.55 -1.15 9.59
CA VAL A 111 -10.19 -1.48 8.21
C VAL A 111 -10.81 -2.77 7.67
N GLU A 112 -11.12 -3.74 8.51
CA GLU A 112 -11.75 -5.00 8.09
C GLU A 112 -13.07 -4.77 7.34
N PRO A 113 -14.00 -3.92 7.82
CA PRO A 113 -15.24 -3.65 7.09
C PRO A 113 -15.00 -3.05 5.71
N MET A 114 -13.99 -2.19 5.60
CA MET A 114 -13.63 -1.49 4.37
C MET A 114 -13.02 -2.46 3.34
N PHE A 115 -12.04 -3.29 3.74
CA PHE A 115 -11.49 -4.30 2.83
C PHE A 115 -12.53 -5.35 2.45
N THR A 116 -13.40 -5.76 3.38
CA THR A 116 -14.49 -6.70 3.09
C THR A 116 -15.47 -6.13 2.06
N LEU A 117 -15.83 -4.85 2.18
CA LEU A 117 -16.69 -4.18 1.20
C LEU A 117 -16.03 -4.12 -0.17
N HIS A 118 -14.74 -3.77 -0.23
CA HIS A 118 -14.01 -3.73 -1.49
C HIS A 118 -13.94 -5.11 -2.16
N LEU A 119 -13.61 -6.17 -1.41
CA LEU A 119 -13.58 -7.54 -1.92
C LEU A 119 -14.95 -7.99 -2.47
N ARG A 120 -16.05 -7.59 -1.83
CA ARG A 120 -17.40 -7.86 -2.34
C ARG A 120 -17.69 -7.18 -3.67
N ASN A 121 -17.08 -6.02 -3.94
CA ASN A 121 -17.28 -5.31 -5.20
C ASN A 121 -16.41 -5.88 -6.35
N LEU A 122 -15.44 -6.75 -6.03
CA LEU A 122 -14.60 -7.45 -7.02
C LEU A 122 -15.20 -8.79 -7.49
N LEU A 123 -16.19 -9.33 -6.76
CA LEU A 123 -16.88 -10.60 -7.02
C LEU A 123 -18.25 -10.36 -7.66
#